data_AF-A0A7K1D8D0-F1
#
_entry.id   AF-A0A7K1D8D0-F1
#
_cell.length_a   1.000
_cell.length_b   1.000
_cell.length_c   1.000
_cell.angle_alpha   90.00
_cell.angle_beta   90.00
_cell.angle_gamma   90.00
#
_symmetry.space_group_name_H-M   'P 1'
#
loop_
_entity.id
_entity.type
_entity.pdbx_description
1 polymer ?
#
loop_
_entity_poly.entity_id
_entity_poly.type
_entity_poly.pdbx_seq_one_letter_code
_entity_poly.pdbx_strand_id
1 'polypeptide(L)'
;MVLNRVEAIVNLAKRRGFVYQSSEIYGGSRSAWDYGPLGVALKDNVRNQWWQSMVRSREDVVGLDSSVILAPQVWQASGHVEAFVDPLTECKQCHKRYRADQLIEGYVAKNKKEPANGLADIGCANCGTRGQFTEERMFNGMLRTQIGVAEDDGATHYLRPETAQGIFVNFNNVLTSSRKKPPFGIAQVGKAFRNEITPGNFIFRTREFEQMELEYFVKPGEDEKWHEYWLEQRWNWYVDLGIKPENLRKFEHPKEKLSHYAKRTVDIEYKFEFAGSEWAELEGVANRTDYDLKTHSQASGTDLNYFDQENNEKYTPYVIEPSAGLTRAVLAFLLDAYDEDEAPNSKGGVDKRTVLRLDPRLSPIKVAILPLSRDEK
;
A
#
# COMPACT_ATOMS: atom_id res chain seq x y z
N MET A 1 -27.86 10.01 13.82
CA MET A 1 -26.82 8.98 13.67
C MET A 1 -25.48 9.69 13.70
N VAL A 2 -24.57 9.27 14.56
CA VAL A 2 -23.17 9.71 14.47
C VAL A 2 -22.64 9.14 13.15
N LEU A 3 -22.20 10.00 12.23
CA LEU A 3 -21.57 9.57 10.98
C LEU A 3 -20.36 8.69 11.34
N ASN A 4 -20.18 7.57 10.65
CA ASN A 4 -18.94 6.81 10.79
C ASN A 4 -17.76 7.74 10.43
N ARG A 5 -16.66 7.72 11.20
CA ARG A 5 -15.48 8.59 10.98
C ARG A 5 -14.98 8.53 9.54
N VAL A 6 -15.06 7.35 8.91
CA VAL A 6 -14.72 7.16 7.49
C VAL A 6 -15.68 7.94 6.58
N GLU A 7 -16.99 7.88 6.81
CA GLU A 7 -17.98 8.64 6.03
C GLU A 7 -17.80 10.16 6.21
N ALA A 8 -17.47 10.60 7.43
CA ALA A 8 -17.15 12.00 7.69
C ALA A 8 -15.94 12.47 6.88
N ILE A 9 -14.87 11.65 6.81
CA ILE A 9 -13.69 11.92 5.99
C ILE A 9 -14.00 11.90 4.49
N VAL A 10 -14.77 10.94 3.99
CA VAL A 10 -15.17 10.89 2.57
C VAL A 10 -15.90 12.19 2.18
N ASN A 11 -16.85 12.62 3.01
CA ASN A 11 -17.60 13.85 2.78
C ASN A 11 -16.74 15.11 2.90
N LEU A 12 -15.80 15.15 3.85
CA LEU A 12 -14.86 16.26 3.99
C LEU A 12 -13.92 16.32 2.78
N ALA A 13 -13.38 15.19 2.36
CA ALA A 13 -12.41 15.09 1.28
C ALA A 13 -12.98 15.62 -0.04
N LYS A 14 -14.22 15.25 -0.37
CA LYS A 14 -14.91 15.78 -1.54
C LYS A 14 -15.16 17.29 -1.44
N ARG A 15 -15.71 17.76 -0.32
CA ARG A 15 -16.09 19.18 -0.13
C ARG A 15 -14.89 20.14 -0.07
N ARG A 16 -13.74 19.68 0.42
CA ARG A 16 -12.54 20.51 0.61
C ARG A 16 -11.46 20.30 -0.46
N GLY A 17 -11.68 19.40 -1.41
CA GLY A 17 -10.76 19.18 -2.52
C GLY A 17 -9.52 18.37 -2.16
N PHE A 18 -9.71 17.34 -1.33
CA PHE A 18 -8.69 16.30 -1.13
C PHE A 18 -8.82 15.19 -2.16
N VAL A 19 -9.99 14.58 -2.30
CA VAL A 19 -10.19 13.41 -3.16
C VAL A 19 -11.54 13.49 -3.85
N TYR A 20 -11.56 13.15 -5.14
CA TYR A 20 -12.72 13.08 -5.99
C TYR A 20 -12.88 11.67 -6.57
N GLN A 21 -14.11 11.29 -6.86
CA GLN A 21 -14.38 10.05 -7.59
C GLN A 21 -13.80 10.20 -9.00
N SER A 22 -12.91 9.29 -9.42
CA SER A 22 -12.32 9.42 -10.75
C SER A 22 -13.40 9.28 -11.82
N SER A 23 -13.34 10.11 -12.86
CA SER A 23 -14.34 10.18 -13.94
C SER A 23 -15.77 10.45 -13.45
N GLU A 24 -15.95 11.25 -12.39
CA GLU A 24 -17.26 11.49 -11.74
C GLU A 24 -18.35 11.92 -12.72
N ILE A 25 -18.04 12.82 -13.67
CA ILE A 25 -19.02 13.32 -14.66
C ILE A 25 -19.51 12.24 -15.65
N TYR A 26 -18.79 11.12 -15.75
CA TYR A 26 -19.13 9.96 -16.58
C TYR A 26 -19.74 8.81 -15.77
N GLY A 27 -20.15 9.07 -14.52
CA GLY A 27 -20.72 8.05 -13.62
C GLY A 27 -19.68 7.37 -12.71
N GLY A 28 -18.42 7.80 -12.78
CA GLY A 28 -17.35 7.34 -11.90
C GLY A 28 -16.75 5.98 -12.28
N SER A 29 -15.43 5.85 -12.10
CA SER A 29 -14.72 4.57 -12.23
C SER A 29 -14.51 3.92 -10.85
N ARG A 30 -15.04 2.71 -10.66
CA ARG A 30 -14.97 2.02 -9.36
C ARG A 30 -13.50 1.79 -8.93
N SER A 31 -13.21 2.13 -7.67
CA SER A 31 -11.87 2.01 -7.08
C SER A 31 -10.77 2.78 -7.81
N ALA A 32 -11.16 3.88 -8.46
CA ALA A 32 -10.26 4.89 -8.98
C ALA A 32 -10.65 6.25 -8.38
N TRP A 33 -9.65 7.00 -7.94
CA TRP A 33 -9.84 8.28 -7.26
C TRP A 33 -8.82 9.29 -7.73
N ASP A 34 -9.25 10.54 -7.88
CA ASP A 34 -8.40 11.65 -8.28
C ASP A 34 -8.10 12.53 -7.05
N TYR A 35 -6.87 12.98 -6.90
CA TYR A 35 -6.47 13.87 -5.82
C TYR A 35 -6.68 15.33 -6.24
N GLY A 36 -7.49 16.07 -5.47
CA GLY A 36 -7.72 17.51 -5.66
C GLY A 36 -6.56 18.37 -5.14
N PRO A 37 -6.67 19.71 -5.18
CA PRO A 37 -5.57 20.61 -4.82
C PRO A 37 -4.97 20.37 -3.42
N LEU A 38 -5.81 20.20 -2.39
CA LEU A 38 -5.32 19.90 -1.03
C LEU A 38 -4.84 18.45 -0.90
N GLY A 39 -5.40 17.55 -1.68
CA GLY A 39 -5.04 16.13 -1.67
C GLY A 39 -3.68 15.87 -2.28
N VAL A 40 -3.36 16.53 -3.41
CA VAL A 40 -2.03 16.48 -4.02
C VAL A 40 -1.01 17.02 -3.03
N ALA A 41 -1.25 18.21 -2.45
CA ALA A 41 -0.33 18.79 -1.47
C ALA A 41 -0.12 17.90 -0.23
N LEU A 42 -1.18 17.30 0.32
CA LEU A 42 -1.05 16.34 1.44
C LEU A 42 -0.23 15.12 1.02
N LYS A 43 -0.59 14.49 -0.09
CA LYS A 43 0.06 13.26 -0.58
C LYS A 43 1.54 13.50 -0.87
N ASP A 44 1.86 14.64 -1.49
CA ASP A 44 3.23 15.05 -1.76
C ASP A 44 4.00 15.31 -0.46
N ASN A 45 3.38 15.94 0.55
CA ASN A 45 4.02 16.11 1.86
C ASN A 45 4.31 14.77 2.52
N VAL A 46 3.38 13.81 2.51
CA VAL A 46 3.59 12.46 3.06
C VAL A 46 4.73 11.76 2.30
N ARG A 47 4.72 11.78 0.97
CA ARG A 47 5.80 11.25 0.12
C ARG A 47 7.15 11.87 0.46
N ASN A 48 7.19 13.20 0.56
CA ASN A 48 8.43 13.94 0.81
C ASN A 48 8.96 13.70 2.22
N GLN A 49 8.10 13.57 3.24
CA GLN A 49 8.52 13.20 4.59
C GLN A 49 9.07 11.78 4.65
N TRP A 50 8.49 10.85 3.89
CA TRP A 50 9.02 9.49 3.77
C TRP A 50 10.38 9.50 3.06
N TRP A 51 10.50 10.20 1.93
CA TRP A 51 11.76 10.29 1.18
C TRP A 51 12.86 10.99 2.00
N GLN A 52 12.48 11.99 2.80
CA GLN A 52 13.41 12.65 3.70
C GLN A 52 13.95 11.67 4.74
N SER A 53 13.10 10.90 5.42
CA SER A 53 13.54 9.97 6.47
C SER A 53 14.25 8.73 5.91
N MET A 54 13.81 8.22 4.77
CA MET A 54 14.29 6.95 4.20
C MET A 54 15.49 7.12 3.28
N VAL A 55 15.73 8.31 2.73
CA VAL A 55 16.82 8.51 1.75
C VAL A 55 17.70 9.70 2.13
N ARG A 56 17.13 10.90 2.29
CA ARG A 56 17.95 12.12 2.41
C ARG A 56 18.63 12.28 3.77
N SER A 57 18.02 11.78 4.85
CA SER A 57 18.53 11.90 6.22
C SER A 57 19.45 10.75 6.62
N ARG A 58 19.87 9.91 5.68
CA ARG A 58 20.72 8.75 5.94
C ARG A 58 21.70 8.49 4.80
N GLU A 59 22.81 7.82 5.12
CA GLU A 59 23.90 7.57 4.17
C GLU A 59 23.86 6.16 3.58
N ASP A 60 23.05 5.26 4.14
CA ASP A 60 22.99 3.84 3.80
C ASP A 60 21.90 3.50 2.76
N VAL A 61 21.07 4.45 2.36
CA VAL A 61 19.99 4.23 1.37
C VAL A 61 20.10 5.19 0.19
N VAL A 62 19.87 4.67 -1.01
CA VAL A 62 19.85 5.45 -2.26
C VAL A 62 18.49 5.34 -2.95
N GLY A 63 18.16 6.31 -3.81
CA GLY A 63 16.89 6.34 -4.53
C GLY A 63 16.95 5.65 -5.89
N LEU A 64 15.83 5.07 -6.31
CA LEU A 64 15.58 4.58 -7.67
C LEU A 64 14.19 5.04 -8.14
N ASP A 65 14.04 5.24 -9.45
CA ASP A 65 12.74 5.34 -10.13
C ASP A 65 12.75 4.43 -11.36
N SER A 66 12.16 3.25 -11.22
CA SER A 66 12.04 2.26 -12.29
C SER A 66 10.73 2.43 -13.07
N SER A 67 10.73 1.94 -14.31
CA SER A 67 9.54 1.92 -15.17
C SER A 67 8.37 1.15 -14.53
N VAL A 68 7.14 1.57 -14.85
CA VAL A 68 5.90 0.84 -14.52
C VAL A 68 5.78 -0.46 -15.33
N ILE A 69 6.23 -0.42 -16.59
CA ILE A 69 6.19 -1.57 -17.48
C ILE A 69 7.60 -2.14 -17.57
N LEU A 70 7.76 -3.35 -17.04
CA LEU A 70 8.98 -4.14 -17.10
C LEU A 70 8.81 -5.29 -18.10
N ALA A 71 9.92 -5.93 -18.47
CA ALA A 71 9.91 -7.12 -19.30
C ALA A 71 9.06 -8.23 -18.65
N PRO A 72 8.21 -8.97 -19.39
CA PRO A 72 7.32 -9.98 -18.82
C PRO A 72 8.03 -11.06 -18.00
N GLN A 73 9.28 -11.38 -18.36
CA GLN A 73 10.14 -12.35 -17.69
C GLN A 73 10.40 -11.98 -16.23
N VAL A 74 10.38 -10.69 -15.87
CA VAL A 74 10.56 -10.22 -14.48
C VAL A 74 9.41 -10.74 -13.61
N TRP A 75 8.18 -10.71 -14.12
CA TRP A 75 6.97 -11.17 -13.42
C TRP A 75 6.83 -12.69 -13.42
N GLN A 76 7.40 -13.35 -14.44
CA GLN A 76 7.49 -14.82 -14.47
C GLN A 76 8.50 -15.30 -13.43
N ALA A 77 9.71 -14.74 -13.43
CA ALA A 77 10.77 -15.10 -12.50
C ALA A 77 10.29 -14.92 -11.05
N SER A 78 9.78 -13.73 -10.71
CA SER A 78 9.28 -13.43 -9.35
C SER A 78 8.02 -14.22 -8.95
N GLY A 79 7.45 -15.06 -9.82
CA GLY A 79 6.29 -15.88 -9.53
C GLY A 79 4.94 -15.15 -9.61
N HIS A 80 4.92 -13.84 -9.91
CA HIS A 80 3.68 -13.05 -9.96
C HIS A 80 2.70 -13.53 -11.04
N VAL A 81 3.18 -14.08 -12.14
CA VAL A 81 2.30 -14.63 -13.19
C VAL A 81 1.51 -15.84 -12.70
N GLU A 82 2.07 -16.64 -11.80
CA GLU A 82 1.48 -17.90 -11.35
C GLU A 82 0.80 -17.77 -9.97
N ALA A 83 1.46 -17.11 -9.02
CA ALA A 83 1.06 -17.08 -7.61
C ALA A 83 0.27 -15.83 -7.20
N PHE A 84 0.25 -14.77 -8.01
CA PHE A 84 -0.50 -13.54 -7.70
C PHE A 84 -1.98 -13.68 -8.06
N VAL A 85 -2.64 -14.69 -7.50
CA VAL A 85 -4.02 -15.07 -7.80
C VAL A 85 -4.91 -15.02 -6.57
N ASP A 86 -6.12 -14.53 -6.75
CA ASP A 86 -7.17 -14.51 -5.72
C ASP A 86 -8.31 -15.48 -6.10
N PRO A 87 -8.96 -16.16 -5.13
CA PRO A 87 -10.11 -17.02 -5.39
C PRO A 87 -11.36 -16.17 -5.70
N LEU A 88 -11.72 -16.13 -6.98
CA LEU A 88 -12.86 -15.37 -7.51
C LEU A 88 -14.13 -16.24 -7.52
N THR A 89 -15.22 -15.69 -6.99
CA THR A 89 -16.58 -16.24 -7.14
C THR A 89 -17.57 -15.17 -7.61
N GLU A 90 -18.65 -15.57 -8.26
CA GLU A 90 -19.72 -14.69 -8.73
C GLU A 90 -21.07 -15.11 -8.17
N CYS A 91 -21.87 -14.14 -7.70
CA CYS A 91 -23.25 -14.40 -7.35
C CYS A 91 -24.09 -14.60 -8.62
N LYS A 92 -24.64 -15.81 -8.82
CA LYS A 92 -25.47 -16.19 -9.98
C LYS A 92 -26.74 -15.36 -10.15
N GLN A 93 -27.18 -14.64 -9.12
CA GLN A 93 -28.39 -13.80 -9.18
C GLN A 93 -28.11 -12.34 -9.55
N CYS A 94 -27.07 -11.73 -8.97
CA CYS A 94 -26.78 -10.31 -9.21
C CYS A 94 -25.51 -10.05 -10.01
N HIS A 95 -24.81 -11.11 -10.41
CA HIS A 95 -23.55 -11.11 -11.17
C HIS A 95 -22.43 -10.27 -10.55
N LYS A 96 -22.55 -9.92 -9.26
CA LYS A 96 -21.47 -9.31 -8.51
C LYS A 96 -20.41 -10.36 -8.19
N ARG A 97 -19.16 -9.95 -8.41
CA ARG A 97 -17.96 -10.73 -8.16
C ARG A 97 -17.42 -10.42 -6.78
N TYR A 98 -16.90 -11.45 -6.15
CA TYR A 98 -16.38 -11.42 -4.78
C TYR A 98 -15.13 -12.27 -4.68
N ARG A 99 -14.31 -11.94 -3.69
CA ARG A 99 -13.26 -12.80 -3.18
C ARG A 99 -13.86 -13.83 -2.23
N ALA A 100 -13.68 -15.12 -2.55
CA ALA A 100 -14.31 -16.22 -1.80
C ALA A 100 -13.78 -16.32 -0.37
N ASP A 101 -12.47 -16.17 -0.20
CA ASP A 101 -11.79 -16.10 1.09
C ASP A 101 -12.35 -14.97 1.97
N GLN A 102 -12.51 -13.77 1.42
CA GLN A 102 -13.06 -12.62 2.16
C GLN A 102 -14.52 -12.83 2.60
N LEU A 103 -15.33 -13.53 1.80
CA LEU A 103 -16.69 -13.89 2.19
C LEU A 103 -16.66 -14.85 3.40
N ILE A 104 -15.77 -15.84 3.38
CA ILE A 104 -15.60 -16.81 4.47
C ILE A 104 -15.07 -16.12 5.73
N GLU A 105 -14.03 -15.29 5.61
CA GLU A 105 -13.49 -14.51 6.73
C GLU A 105 -14.56 -13.61 7.36
N GLY A 106 -15.35 -12.91 6.54
CA GLY A 106 -16.47 -12.09 7.02
C GLY A 106 -17.54 -12.91 7.74
N TYR A 107 -17.82 -14.14 7.25
CA TYR A 107 -18.72 -15.07 7.94
C TYR A 107 -18.16 -15.51 9.29
N VAL A 108 -16.87 -15.90 9.35
CA VAL A 108 -16.19 -16.32 10.58
C VAL A 108 -16.14 -15.18 11.59
N ALA A 109 -15.81 -13.97 11.16
CA ALA A 109 -15.75 -12.80 12.03
C ALA A 109 -17.10 -12.53 12.72
N LYS A 110 -18.21 -12.70 11.98
CA LYS A 110 -19.58 -12.47 12.47
C LYS A 110 -20.13 -13.63 13.30
N ASN A 111 -19.89 -14.87 12.87
CA ASN A 111 -20.52 -16.06 13.47
C ASN A 111 -19.60 -16.82 14.44
N LYS A 112 -18.31 -16.43 14.52
CA LYS A 112 -17.25 -17.07 15.32
C LYS A 112 -17.07 -18.56 15.03
N LYS A 113 -17.41 -19.00 13.81
CA LYS A 113 -17.27 -20.36 13.32
C LYS A 113 -17.12 -20.38 11.80
N GLU A 114 -16.49 -21.41 11.27
CA GLU A 114 -16.40 -21.64 9.83
C GLU A 114 -17.76 -22.07 9.24
N PRO A 115 -18.05 -21.72 7.98
CA PRO A 115 -19.23 -22.21 7.28
C PRO A 115 -19.06 -23.71 6.95
N ALA A 116 -20.01 -24.53 7.37
CA ALA A 116 -19.92 -25.99 7.22
C ALA A 116 -19.93 -26.43 5.75
N ASN A 117 -20.61 -25.69 4.88
CA ASN A 117 -20.70 -25.94 3.45
C ASN A 117 -19.99 -24.86 2.60
N GLY A 118 -19.00 -24.16 3.17
CA GLY A 118 -18.28 -23.10 2.47
C GLY A 118 -19.19 -21.95 2.03
N LEU A 119 -19.02 -21.47 0.79
CA LEU A 119 -19.81 -20.37 0.22
C LEU A 119 -21.33 -20.63 0.20
N ALA A 120 -21.78 -21.89 0.27
CA ALA A 120 -23.20 -22.22 0.22
C ALA A 120 -23.98 -21.67 1.44
N ASP A 121 -23.33 -21.58 2.60
CA ASP A 121 -23.93 -21.07 3.84
C ASP A 121 -23.94 -19.54 3.91
N ILE A 122 -23.25 -18.87 2.97
CA ILE A 122 -23.04 -17.43 2.96
C ILE A 122 -24.08 -16.76 2.05
N GLY A 123 -24.74 -15.73 2.57
CA GLY A 123 -25.64 -14.89 1.78
C GLY A 123 -24.86 -13.84 1.00
N CYS A 124 -25.21 -13.61 -0.25
CA CYS A 124 -24.65 -12.52 -1.05
C CYS A 124 -24.83 -11.18 -0.34
N ALA A 125 -23.74 -10.44 -0.14
CA ALA A 125 -23.75 -9.13 0.54
C ALA A 125 -24.63 -8.09 -0.17
N ASN A 126 -24.95 -8.28 -1.46
CA ASN A 126 -25.76 -7.35 -2.24
C ASN A 126 -27.24 -7.72 -2.32
N CYS A 127 -27.57 -8.98 -2.58
CA CYS A 127 -28.96 -9.42 -2.80
C CYS A 127 -29.48 -10.43 -1.78
N GLY A 128 -28.66 -10.85 -0.82
CA GLY A 128 -29.05 -11.76 0.28
C GLY A 128 -29.17 -13.24 -0.10
N THR A 129 -29.11 -13.58 -1.39
CA THR A 129 -29.26 -14.95 -1.91
C THR A 129 -28.16 -15.87 -1.38
N ARG A 130 -28.55 -17.05 -0.89
CA ARG A 130 -27.65 -18.09 -0.36
C ARG A 130 -27.50 -19.24 -1.36
N GLY A 131 -26.35 -19.92 -1.33
CA GLY A 131 -26.12 -21.09 -2.18
C GLY A 131 -26.01 -20.82 -3.68
N GLN A 132 -26.03 -19.55 -4.11
CA GLN A 132 -26.04 -19.15 -5.52
C GLN A 132 -24.73 -18.46 -5.92
N PHE A 133 -23.60 -19.00 -5.45
CA PHE A 133 -22.26 -18.60 -5.90
C PHE A 133 -21.77 -19.57 -6.97
N THR A 134 -20.94 -19.09 -7.91
CA THR A 134 -20.20 -19.97 -8.83
C THR A 134 -19.07 -20.68 -8.11
N GLU A 135 -18.56 -21.76 -8.72
CA GLU A 135 -17.30 -22.35 -8.29
C GLU A 135 -16.16 -21.32 -8.32
N GLU A 136 -15.23 -21.49 -7.40
CA GLU A 136 -14.07 -20.62 -7.26
C GLU A 136 -13.12 -20.81 -8.44
N ARG A 137 -12.65 -19.69 -8.98
CA ARG A 137 -11.61 -19.67 -10.02
C ARG A 137 -10.47 -18.79 -9.58
N MET A 138 -9.24 -19.23 -9.81
CA MET A 138 -8.06 -18.42 -9.50
C MET A 138 -7.94 -17.29 -10.52
N PHE A 139 -7.98 -16.06 -10.04
CA PHE A 139 -7.94 -14.85 -10.86
C PHE A 139 -6.63 -14.11 -10.59
N ASN A 140 -5.78 -13.95 -11.61
CA ASN A 140 -4.53 -13.22 -11.48
C ASN A 140 -4.80 -11.72 -11.33
N GLY A 141 -4.29 -11.14 -10.25
CA GLY A 141 -4.48 -9.73 -9.89
C GLY A 141 -3.64 -8.76 -10.69
N MET A 142 -2.75 -9.18 -11.59
CA MET A 142 -1.96 -8.27 -12.41
C MET A 142 -2.79 -7.68 -13.57
N LEU A 143 -2.63 -6.38 -13.81
CA LEU A 143 -3.22 -5.72 -14.97
C LEU A 143 -2.33 -5.97 -16.20
N ARG A 144 -2.93 -6.60 -17.22
CA ARG A 144 -2.28 -6.91 -18.51
C ARG A 144 -2.41 -5.72 -19.46
N THR A 145 -1.38 -5.52 -20.26
CA THR A 145 -1.35 -4.57 -21.39
C THR A 145 -0.60 -5.19 -22.57
N GLN A 146 -0.56 -4.50 -23.71
CA GLN A 146 0.17 -4.93 -24.90
C GLN A 146 1.12 -3.80 -25.33
N ILE A 147 2.38 -4.15 -25.66
CA ILE A 147 3.35 -3.21 -26.24
C ILE A 147 3.70 -3.68 -27.66
N GLY A 148 3.33 -2.91 -28.67
CA GLY A 148 3.62 -3.22 -30.07
C GLY A 148 2.70 -2.47 -31.02
N VAL A 149 3.02 -2.50 -32.32
CA VAL A 149 2.23 -1.85 -33.38
C VAL A 149 1.17 -2.80 -33.97
N ALA A 150 1.41 -4.11 -33.90
CA ALA A 150 0.47 -5.14 -34.34
C ALA A 150 -0.12 -5.88 -33.13
N GLU A 151 -1.42 -6.19 -33.19
CA GLU A 151 -2.15 -7.02 -32.21
C GLU A 151 -1.79 -8.51 -32.30
N ASP A 152 -0.56 -8.86 -32.67
CA ASP A 152 -0.09 -10.25 -32.74
C ASP A 152 0.47 -10.71 -31.38
N ASP A 153 0.29 -11.99 -31.08
CA ASP A 153 0.43 -12.72 -29.78
C ASP A 153 1.74 -12.53 -28.96
N GLY A 154 2.70 -11.72 -29.39
CA GLY A 154 4.03 -11.59 -28.78
C GLY A 154 4.20 -10.53 -27.68
N ALA A 155 3.17 -9.74 -27.38
CA ALA A 155 3.34 -8.44 -26.72
C ALA A 155 2.71 -8.30 -25.32
N THR A 156 2.24 -9.37 -24.67
CA THR A 156 1.61 -9.23 -23.34
C THR A 156 2.62 -8.74 -22.31
N HIS A 157 2.38 -7.54 -21.79
CA HIS A 157 3.11 -6.92 -20.70
C HIS A 157 2.18 -6.72 -19.50
N TYR A 158 2.74 -6.27 -18.38
CA TYR A 158 2.00 -6.04 -17.16
C TYR A 158 2.31 -4.65 -16.63
N LEU A 159 1.30 -4.00 -16.07
CA LEU A 159 1.52 -2.88 -15.16
C LEU A 159 1.96 -3.48 -13.82
N ARG A 160 3.09 -3.01 -13.28
CA ARG A 160 3.67 -3.59 -12.07
C ARG A 160 2.68 -3.64 -10.88
N PRO A 161 2.51 -4.78 -10.20
CA PRO A 161 1.68 -4.89 -8.99
C PRO A 161 2.38 -4.44 -7.69
N GLU A 162 3.69 -4.22 -7.77
CA GLU A 162 4.58 -3.71 -6.72
C GLU A 162 5.77 -2.94 -7.32
N THR A 163 6.52 -2.21 -6.49
CA THR A 163 7.69 -1.43 -6.92
C THR A 163 9.03 -2.16 -6.74
N ALA A 164 9.10 -3.12 -5.82
CA ALA A 164 10.27 -3.92 -5.44
C ALA A 164 11.02 -4.56 -6.63
N GLN A 165 10.31 -5.15 -7.59
CA GLN A 165 10.94 -5.83 -8.73
C GLN A 165 11.84 -4.93 -9.57
N GLY A 166 11.50 -3.64 -9.68
CA GLY A 166 12.34 -2.66 -10.37
C GLY A 166 13.66 -2.39 -9.66
N ILE A 167 13.69 -2.54 -8.33
CA ILE A 167 14.88 -2.44 -7.49
C ILE A 167 15.78 -3.66 -7.69
N PHE A 168 15.21 -4.87 -7.59
CA PHE A 168 15.99 -6.12 -7.72
C PHE A 168 16.71 -6.24 -9.06
N VAL A 169 16.03 -5.94 -10.17
CA VAL A 169 16.65 -5.99 -11.50
C VAL A 169 17.72 -4.92 -11.72
N ASN A 170 17.76 -3.89 -10.87
CA ASN A 170 18.79 -2.84 -10.89
C ASN A 170 19.83 -2.97 -9.78
N PHE A 171 19.84 -4.07 -9.01
CA PHE A 171 20.76 -4.26 -7.89
C PHE A 171 22.22 -3.99 -8.27
N ASN A 172 22.74 -4.63 -9.32
CA ASN A 172 24.13 -4.43 -9.76
C ASN A 172 24.41 -3.01 -10.29
N ASN A 173 23.45 -2.42 -11.02
CA ASN A 173 23.59 -1.06 -11.53
C ASN A 173 23.73 -0.06 -10.38
N VAL A 174 22.89 -0.19 -9.36
CA VAL A 174 22.90 0.69 -8.20
C VAL A 174 24.12 0.43 -7.33
N LEU A 175 24.43 -0.84 -7.02
CA LEU A 175 25.63 -1.21 -6.27
C LEU A 175 26.90 -0.60 -6.88
N THR A 176 27.05 -0.70 -8.20
CA THR A 176 28.21 -0.19 -8.93
C THR A 176 28.26 1.34 -8.96
N SER A 177 27.16 2.00 -9.32
CA SER A 177 27.11 3.46 -9.51
C SER A 177 27.15 4.24 -8.20
N SER A 178 26.51 3.72 -7.15
CA SER A 178 26.45 4.36 -5.82
C SER A 178 27.61 3.97 -4.90
N ARG A 179 28.40 2.96 -5.29
CA ARG A 179 29.53 2.41 -4.51
C ARG A 179 29.14 2.02 -3.07
N LYS A 180 27.90 1.56 -2.88
CA LYS A 180 27.42 1.06 -1.60
C LYS A 180 27.91 -0.36 -1.34
N LYS A 181 27.90 -0.77 -0.08
CA LYS A 181 28.22 -2.11 0.40
C LYS A 181 27.13 -2.53 1.39
N PRO A 182 26.66 -3.79 1.40
CA PRO A 182 25.79 -4.27 2.46
C PRO A 182 26.40 -4.00 3.86
N PRO A 183 25.62 -3.55 4.85
CA PRO A 183 24.19 -3.24 4.74
C PRO A 183 23.94 -1.90 4.00
N PHE A 184 23.06 -1.92 2.99
CA PHE A 184 22.59 -0.72 2.29
C PHE A 184 21.20 -0.96 1.71
N GLY A 185 20.47 0.10 1.38
CA GLY A 185 19.15 -0.01 0.77
C GLY A 185 18.96 0.78 -0.50
N ILE A 186 17.92 0.39 -1.24
CA ILE A 186 17.42 1.09 -2.41
C ILE A 186 15.94 1.37 -2.17
N ALA A 187 15.57 2.64 -2.18
CA ALA A 187 14.21 3.10 -1.95
C ALA A 187 13.56 3.56 -3.26
N GLN A 188 12.27 3.26 -3.41
CA GLN A 188 11.47 3.74 -4.53
C GLN A 188 10.09 4.19 -4.05
N VAL A 189 9.61 5.30 -4.62
CA VAL A 189 8.19 5.66 -4.53
C VAL A 189 7.62 5.67 -5.93
N GLY A 190 6.51 4.99 -6.14
CA GLY A 190 5.86 5.03 -7.45
C GLY A 190 4.54 4.30 -7.51
N LYS A 191 3.92 4.35 -8.69
CA LYS A 191 2.62 3.72 -8.93
C LYS A 191 2.74 2.20 -9.00
N ALA A 192 1.71 1.52 -8.51
CA ALA A 192 1.49 0.08 -8.63
C ALA A 192 0.01 -0.19 -8.92
N PHE A 193 -0.25 -1.35 -9.52
CA PHE A 193 -1.52 -1.67 -10.16
C PHE A 193 -1.99 -3.07 -9.76
N ARG A 194 -3.16 -3.15 -9.14
CA ARG A 194 -3.79 -4.43 -8.77
C ARG A 194 -5.21 -4.48 -9.30
N ASN A 195 -5.54 -5.54 -10.00
CA ASN A 195 -6.86 -5.79 -10.57
C ASN A 195 -7.83 -6.28 -9.49
N GLU A 196 -8.11 -5.41 -8.52
CA GLU A 196 -8.90 -5.72 -7.33
C GLU A 196 -10.31 -6.22 -7.70
N ILE A 197 -10.67 -7.40 -7.15
CA ILE A 197 -11.97 -8.06 -7.34
C ILE A 197 -13.06 -7.32 -6.55
N THR A 198 -12.77 -6.98 -5.29
CA THR A 198 -13.74 -6.37 -4.38
C THR A 198 -13.32 -4.93 -4.03
N PRO A 199 -13.65 -3.96 -4.89
CA PRO A 199 -13.39 -2.54 -4.64
C PRO A 199 -14.14 -2.05 -3.39
N GLY A 200 -13.50 -1.28 -2.50
CA GLY A 200 -14.15 -0.80 -1.28
C GLY A 200 -13.30 0.12 -0.39
N ASN A 201 -13.92 0.68 0.65
CA ASN A 201 -13.28 1.49 1.70
C ASN A 201 -12.55 2.74 1.17
N PHE A 202 -13.20 3.51 0.30
CA PHE A 202 -12.69 4.78 -0.23
C PHE A 202 -11.32 4.60 -0.94
N ILE A 203 -10.29 5.38 -0.57
CA ILE A 203 -8.95 5.28 -1.15
C ILE A 203 -8.13 4.11 -0.59
N PHE A 204 -8.67 3.29 0.32
CA PHE A 204 -7.93 2.19 0.93
C PHE A 204 -7.68 1.03 -0.05
N ARG A 205 -8.68 0.66 -0.87
CA ARG A 205 -8.55 -0.36 -1.93
C ARG A 205 -8.84 0.24 -3.29
N THR A 206 -7.79 0.44 -4.06
CA THR A 206 -7.83 1.05 -5.38
C THR A 206 -7.08 0.17 -6.38
N ARG A 207 -7.39 0.31 -7.67
CA ARG A 207 -6.68 -0.45 -8.72
C ARG A 207 -5.36 0.17 -9.12
N GLU A 208 -5.22 1.45 -8.86
CA GLU A 208 -4.02 2.24 -9.05
C GLU A 208 -3.73 2.97 -7.74
N PHE A 209 -2.56 2.72 -7.18
CA PHE A 209 -2.09 3.34 -5.94
C PHE A 209 -0.59 3.61 -6.03
N GLU A 210 -0.07 4.30 -5.02
CA GLU A 210 1.37 4.53 -4.88
C GLU A 210 1.89 3.79 -3.66
N GLN A 211 3.06 3.18 -3.81
CA GLN A 211 3.80 2.54 -2.73
C GLN A 211 5.10 3.30 -2.47
N MET A 212 5.58 3.17 -1.24
CA MET A 212 6.87 3.63 -0.79
C MET A 212 7.59 2.40 -0.24
N GLU A 213 8.50 1.84 -1.03
CA GLU A 213 9.17 0.58 -0.72
C GLU A 213 10.68 0.82 -0.58
N LEU A 214 11.29 0.06 0.33
CA LEU A 214 12.72 -0.01 0.54
C LEU A 214 13.14 -1.47 0.46
N GLU A 215 14.11 -1.79 -0.40
CA GLU A 215 14.82 -3.07 -0.31
C GLU A 215 16.15 -2.83 0.40
N TYR A 216 16.28 -3.33 1.62
CA TYR A 216 17.48 -3.20 2.43
C TYR A 216 18.30 -4.50 2.41
N PHE A 217 19.41 -4.47 1.68
CA PHE A 217 20.30 -5.60 1.43
C PHE A 217 21.29 -5.77 2.57
N VAL A 218 21.29 -6.95 3.20
CA VAL A 218 22.09 -7.26 4.39
C VAL A 218 22.83 -8.57 4.23
N LYS A 219 23.89 -8.78 5.02
CA LYS A 219 24.59 -10.06 5.08
C LYS A 219 23.68 -11.12 5.74
N PRO A 220 23.58 -12.35 5.20
CA PRO A 220 22.87 -13.44 5.87
C PRO A 220 23.36 -13.63 7.32
N GLY A 221 22.45 -13.75 8.28
CA GLY A 221 22.77 -13.83 9.70
C GLY A 221 22.65 -12.50 10.45
N GLU A 222 22.60 -11.37 9.75
CA GLU A 222 22.26 -10.06 10.35
C GLU A 222 20.78 -9.66 10.13
N ASP A 223 20.04 -10.45 9.36
CA ASP A 223 18.71 -10.13 8.86
C ASP A 223 17.67 -9.87 9.97
N GLU A 224 17.71 -10.62 11.07
CA GLU A 224 16.78 -10.43 12.19
C GLU A 224 16.99 -9.10 12.90
N LYS A 225 18.25 -8.69 13.09
CA LYS A 225 18.59 -7.38 13.67
C LYS A 225 18.08 -6.24 12.80
N TRP A 226 18.28 -6.35 11.49
CA TRP A 226 17.84 -5.32 10.54
C TRP A 226 16.33 -5.29 10.35
N HIS A 227 15.66 -6.45 10.46
CA HIS A 227 14.19 -6.53 10.47
C HIS A 227 13.60 -5.77 11.65
N GLU A 228 14.09 -6.00 12.88
CA GLU A 228 13.63 -5.28 14.07
C GLU A 228 13.94 -3.78 14.00
N TYR A 229 15.15 -3.42 13.54
CA TYR A 229 15.51 -2.02 13.34
C TYR A 229 14.52 -1.32 12.41
N TRP A 230 14.25 -1.88 11.23
CA TRP A 230 13.33 -1.26 10.29
C TRP A 230 11.91 -1.22 10.82
N LEU A 231 11.42 -2.27 11.47
CA LEU A 231 10.09 -2.27 12.10
C LEU A 231 9.93 -1.13 13.12
N GLU A 232 10.95 -0.87 13.93
CA GLU A 232 10.95 0.26 14.88
C GLU A 232 11.06 1.62 14.16
N GLN A 233 11.95 1.75 13.18
CA GLN A 233 12.10 2.99 12.40
C GLN A 233 10.80 3.38 11.71
N ARG A 234 10.10 2.40 11.11
CA ARG A 234 8.84 2.63 10.41
C ARG A 234 7.69 2.96 11.37
N TRP A 235 7.60 2.26 12.50
CA TRP A 235 6.66 2.59 13.58
C TRP A 235 6.84 4.04 14.05
N ASN A 236 8.08 4.41 14.37
CA ASN A 236 8.41 5.74 14.87
C ASN A 236 8.10 6.83 13.84
N TRP A 237 8.25 6.57 12.54
CA TRP A 237 7.91 7.53 11.49
C TRP A 237 6.42 7.91 11.50
N TYR A 238 5.51 6.96 11.70
CA TYR A 238 4.08 7.25 11.80
C TYR A 238 3.72 8.02 13.07
N VAL A 239 4.27 7.60 14.22
CA VAL A 239 4.01 8.24 15.51
C VAL A 239 4.57 9.66 15.54
N ASP A 240 5.80 9.86 15.05
CA ASP A 240 6.44 11.18 14.97
C ASP A 240 5.64 12.15 14.10
N LEU A 241 4.98 11.66 13.04
CA LEU A 241 4.11 12.46 12.16
C LEU A 241 2.67 12.60 12.69
N GLY A 242 2.43 12.26 13.96
CA GLY A 242 1.21 12.57 14.68
C GLY A 242 0.15 11.48 14.71
N ILE A 243 0.43 10.25 14.22
CA ILE A 243 -0.49 9.14 14.45
C ILE A 243 -0.43 8.74 15.93
N LYS A 244 -1.61 8.68 16.56
CA LYS A 244 -1.78 8.21 17.93
C LYS A 244 -1.35 6.74 18.08
N PRO A 245 -0.42 6.40 18.99
CA PRO A 245 0.05 5.03 19.18
C PRO A 245 -1.07 4.02 19.46
N GLU A 246 -2.15 4.42 20.14
CA GLU A 246 -3.32 3.56 20.41
C GLU A 246 -4.09 3.14 19.16
N ASN A 247 -3.90 3.85 18.05
CA ASN A 247 -4.50 3.54 16.74
C ASN A 247 -3.56 2.74 15.84
N LEU A 248 -2.38 2.36 16.34
CA LEU A 248 -1.42 1.50 15.65
C LEU A 248 -1.23 0.18 16.40
N ARG A 249 -0.95 -0.88 15.66
CA ARG A 249 -0.45 -2.15 16.22
C ARG A 249 0.54 -2.81 15.29
N LYS A 250 1.38 -3.66 15.87
CA LYS A 250 2.24 -4.60 15.13
C LYS A 250 1.52 -5.93 15.05
N PHE A 251 1.24 -6.40 13.84
CA PHE A 251 0.59 -7.67 13.58
C PHE A 251 1.58 -8.63 12.91
N GLU A 252 2.02 -9.63 13.66
CA GLU A 252 2.92 -10.67 13.13
C GLU A 252 2.12 -11.73 12.39
N HIS A 253 2.52 -12.00 11.15
CA HIS A 253 1.85 -12.99 10.31
C HIS A 253 2.05 -14.40 10.88
N PRO A 254 0.97 -15.20 11.04
CA PRO A 254 1.10 -16.63 11.31
C PRO A 254 1.94 -17.31 10.21
N LYS A 255 2.69 -18.36 10.56
CA LYS A 255 3.58 -19.06 9.62
C LYS A 255 2.85 -19.56 8.37
N GLU A 256 1.59 -19.95 8.52
CA GLU A 256 0.74 -20.48 7.47
C GLU A 256 0.24 -19.39 6.50
N LYS A 257 0.34 -18.10 6.91
CA LYS A 257 -0.06 -16.93 6.12
C LYS A 257 1.12 -16.18 5.51
N LEU A 258 2.36 -16.60 5.81
CA LEU A 258 3.55 -15.99 5.21
C LEU A 258 3.57 -16.25 3.70
N SER A 259 3.95 -15.23 2.93
CA SER A 259 4.31 -15.40 1.53
C SER A 259 5.45 -16.41 1.40
N HIS A 260 5.49 -17.17 0.31
CA HIS A 260 6.44 -18.28 0.12
C HIS A 260 7.92 -17.86 0.19
N TYR A 261 8.21 -16.57 0.01
CA TYR A 261 9.54 -15.98 0.09
C TYR A 261 9.88 -15.35 1.45
N ALA A 262 8.93 -15.21 2.37
CA ALA A 262 9.11 -14.46 3.61
C ALA A 262 9.48 -15.39 4.77
N LYS A 263 10.63 -15.15 5.40
CA LYS A 263 11.02 -15.76 6.69
C LYS A 263 10.18 -15.22 7.84
N ARG A 264 9.83 -13.94 7.80
CA ARG A 264 9.03 -13.23 8.80
C ARG A 264 8.42 -11.98 8.19
N THR A 265 7.15 -11.71 8.49
CA THR A 265 6.48 -10.45 8.12
C THR A 265 5.72 -9.91 9.33
N VAL A 266 5.93 -8.63 9.62
CA VAL A 266 5.17 -7.89 10.62
C VAL A 266 4.55 -6.67 9.95
N ASP A 267 3.23 -6.59 10.01
CA ASP A 267 2.49 -5.44 9.50
C ASP A 267 2.34 -4.38 10.60
N ILE A 268 2.60 -3.14 10.24
CA ILE A 268 2.11 -1.98 10.98
C ILE A 268 0.69 -1.72 10.50
N GLU A 269 -0.28 -2.02 11.34
CA GLU A 269 -1.70 -1.83 11.05
C GLU A 269 -2.25 -0.59 11.74
N TYR A 270 -3.19 0.08 11.07
CA TYR A 270 -3.96 1.18 11.64
C TYR A 270 -5.41 0.76 11.88
N LYS A 271 -5.99 1.32 12.95
CA LYS A 271 -7.38 1.12 13.33
C LYS A 271 -8.32 1.94 12.44
N PHE A 272 -8.57 1.43 11.23
CA PHE A 272 -9.46 2.06 10.25
C PHE A 272 -10.95 1.95 10.58
N GLU A 273 -11.34 0.97 11.41
CA GLU A 273 -12.74 0.71 11.79
C GLU A 273 -13.67 0.50 10.58
N PHE A 274 -13.18 -0.19 9.55
CA PHE A 274 -13.99 -0.56 8.40
C PHE A 274 -15.07 -1.58 8.78
N ALA A 275 -16.16 -1.60 8.02
CA ALA A 275 -17.21 -2.60 8.21
C ALA A 275 -16.63 -4.01 8.01
N GLY A 276 -16.56 -4.79 9.10
CA GLY A 276 -16.07 -6.18 9.08
C GLY A 276 -14.59 -6.36 9.45
N SER A 277 -13.77 -5.30 9.49
CA SER A 277 -12.40 -5.35 10.02
C SER A 277 -12.04 -4.06 10.74
N GLU A 278 -11.68 -4.18 12.02
CA GLU A 278 -11.26 -3.04 12.84
C GLU A 278 -9.89 -2.50 12.42
N TRP A 279 -8.98 -3.40 12.05
CA TRP A 279 -7.58 -3.11 11.73
C TRP A 279 -7.30 -3.42 10.26
N ALA A 280 -6.40 -2.64 9.67
CA ALA A 280 -5.86 -2.96 8.36
C ALA A 280 -4.44 -2.40 8.18
N GLU A 281 -3.66 -3.10 7.37
CA GLU A 281 -2.26 -2.82 7.05
C GLU A 281 -2.02 -1.42 6.44
N LEU A 282 -1.04 -0.70 7.00
CA LEU A 282 -0.42 0.49 6.40
C LEU A 282 0.89 0.16 5.69
N GLU A 283 1.71 -0.65 6.34
CA GLU A 283 3.07 -0.98 5.93
C GLU A 283 3.45 -2.37 6.43
N GLY A 284 3.89 -3.23 5.51
CA GLY A 284 4.47 -4.52 5.83
C GLY A 284 5.99 -4.41 5.97
N VAL A 285 6.57 -4.97 7.02
CA VAL A 285 8.02 -5.13 7.16
C VAL A 285 8.36 -6.62 7.05
N ALA A 286 8.90 -7.02 5.90
CA ALA A 286 9.18 -8.41 5.57
C ALA A 286 10.69 -8.70 5.59
N ASN A 287 11.06 -9.91 5.99
CA ASN A 287 12.36 -10.50 5.76
C ASN A 287 12.22 -11.55 4.65
N ARG A 288 12.71 -11.22 3.45
CA ARG A 288 12.54 -12.02 2.22
C ARG A 288 13.73 -12.94 1.94
N THR A 289 14.70 -12.99 2.85
CA THR A 289 15.96 -13.73 2.67
C THR A 289 16.61 -13.39 1.33
N ASP A 290 17.15 -14.38 0.61
CA ASP A 290 17.80 -14.19 -0.68
C ASP A 290 16.91 -14.56 -1.89
N TYR A 291 15.61 -14.76 -1.67
CA TYR A 291 14.68 -15.25 -2.69
C TYR A 291 14.70 -14.39 -3.96
N ASP A 292 14.55 -13.07 -3.82
CA ASP A 292 14.38 -12.17 -4.96
C ASP A 292 15.63 -12.12 -5.86
N LEU A 293 16.80 -11.94 -5.26
CA LEU A 293 18.07 -11.89 -5.99
C LEU A 293 18.42 -13.26 -6.60
N LYS A 294 18.18 -14.37 -5.89
CA LYS A 294 18.43 -15.72 -6.44
C LYS A 294 17.54 -16.00 -7.64
N THR A 295 16.25 -15.72 -7.51
CA THR A 295 15.26 -15.97 -8.54
C THR A 295 15.57 -15.19 -9.82
N HIS A 296 15.90 -13.89 -9.70
CA HIS A 296 16.32 -13.09 -10.86
C HIS A 296 17.67 -13.52 -11.43
N SER A 297 18.63 -13.89 -10.58
CA SER A 297 19.94 -14.37 -11.03
C SER A 297 19.82 -15.67 -11.84
N GLN A 298 19.00 -16.61 -11.37
CA GLN A 298 18.71 -17.86 -12.06
C GLN A 298 17.98 -17.65 -13.39
N ALA A 299 16.95 -16.80 -13.40
CA ALA A 299 16.13 -16.57 -14.60
C ALA A 299 16.85 -15.75 -15.68
N SER A 300 17.69 -14.78 -15.28
CA SER A 300 18.39 -13.89 -16.22
C SER A 300 19.79 -14.38 -16.62
N GLY A 301 20.40 -15.28 -15.84
CA GLY A 301 21.81 -15.67 -15.98
C GLY A 301 22.81 -14.62 -15.50
N THR A 302 22.34 -13.48 -14.97
CA THR A 302 23.21 -12.44 -14.40
C THR A 302 23.55 -12.76 -12.95
N ASP A 303 24.83 -12.66 -12.57
CA ASP A 303 25.26 -12.88 -11.20
C ASP A 303 24.89 -11.67 -10.32
N LEU A 304 23.98 -11.89 -9.36
CA LEU A 304 23.53 -10.87 -8.39
C LEU A 304 24.12 -11.09 -6.99
N ASN A 305 25.16 -11.91 -6.86
CA ASN A 305 25.88 -12.06 -5.60
C ASN A 305 26.75 -10.84 -5.29
N TYR A 306 26.91 -10.55 -4.00
CA TYR A 306 27.87 -9.57 -3.51
C TYR A 306 29.18 -10.26 -3.12
N PHE A 307 30.32 -9.65 -3.49
CA PHE A 307 31.64 -10.09 -3.07
C PHE A 307 32.21 -9.14 -2.02
N ASP A 308 32.29 -9.63 -0.79
CA ASP A 308 32.89 -8.94 0.34
C ASP A 308 34.41 -9.13 0.31
N GLN A 309 35.11 -8.09 -0.16
CA GLN A 309 36.57 -8.09 -0.27
C GLN A 309 37.27 -8.16 1.09
N GLU A 310 36.65 -7.63 2.16
CA GLU A 310 37.27 -7.57 3.49
C GLU A 310 37.32 -8.94 4.13
N ASN A 311 36.27 -9.75 3.91
CA ASN A 311 36.16 -11.12 4.41
C ASN A 311 36.50 -12.20 3.36
N ASN A 312 36.79 -11.80 2.12
CA ASN A 312 37.01 -12.68 0.96
C ASN A 312 35.86 -13.71 0.78
N GLU A 313 34.62 -13.22 0.89
CA GLU A 313 33.41 -14.05 0.89
C GLU A 313 32.45 -13.60 -0.21
N LYS A 314 31.79 -14.55 -0.87
CA LYS A 314 30.74 -14.28 -1.85
C LYS A 314 29.41 -14.82 -1.32
N TYR A 315 28.39 -13.97 -1.28
CA TYR A 315 27.06 -14.35 -0.80
C TYR A 315 25.95 -13.63 -1.57
N THR A 316 24.75 -14.19 -1.57
CA THR A 316 23.55 -13.46 -1.99
C THR A 316 23.02 -12.68 -0.79
N PRO A 317 22.94 -11.33 -0.86
CA PRO A 317 22.38 -10.56 0.23
C PRO A 317 20.96 -10.98 0.57
N TYR A 318 20.63 -10.96 1.86
CA TYR A 318 19.25 -11.06 2.32
C TYR A 318 18.58 -9.70 2.20
N VAL A 319 17.25 -9.68 2.05
CA VAL A 319 16.48 -8.46 1.86
C VAL A 319 15.49 -8.26 3.00
N ILE A 320 15.57 -7.09 3.63
CA ILE A 320 14.53 -6.57 4.53
C ILE A 320 13.73 -5.52 3.76
N GLU A 321 12.43 -5.73 3.65
CA GLU A 321 11.52 -4.89 2.87
C GLU A 321 10.50 -4.19 3.78
N PRO A 322 10.66 -2.90 4.04
CA PRO A 322 9.56 -2.03 4.41
C PRO A 322 8.76 -1.59 3.17
N SER A 323 7.50 -2.03 3.07
CA SER A 323 6.58 -1.67 1.98
C SER A 323 5.35 -0.94 2.53
N ALA A 324 5.29 0.38 2.32
CA ALA A 324 4.19 1.23 2.76
C ALA A 324 3.26 1.63 1.61
N GLY A 325 1.94 1.59 1.83
CA GLY A 325 0.99 2.19 0.91
C GLY A 325 0.89 3.71 1.13
N LEU A 326 1.40 4.54 0.21
CA LEU A 326 1.29 6.01 0.31
C LEU A 326 -0.17 6.45 0.40
N THR A 327 -1.02 5.89 -0.44
CA THR A 327 -2.47 6.14 -0.47
C THR A 327 -3.13 5.80 0.88
N ARG A 328 -2.72 4.69 1.52
CA ARG A 328 -3.24 4.26 2.82
C ARG A 328 -2.74 5.14 3.96
N ALA A 329 -1.45 5.53 3.92
CA ALA A 329 -0.87 6.47 4.88
C ALA A 329 -1.60 7.82 4.86
N VAL A 330 -1.90 8.36 3.67
CA VAL A 330 -2.71 9.60 3.54
C VAL A 330 -4.08 9.45 4.21
N LEU A 331 -4.77 8.32 4.00
CA LEU A 331 -6.05 8.07 4.63
C LEU A 331 -5.93 8.00 6.16
N ALA A 332 -4.92 7.30 6.68
CA ALA A 332 -4.68 7.18 8.11
C ALA A 332 -4.38 8.54 8.76
N PHE A 333 -3.52 9.38 8.17
CA PHE A 333 -3.26 10.72 8.67
C PHE A 333 -4.53 11.60 8.65
N LEU A 334 -5.36 11.50 7.61
CA LEU A 334 -6.65 12.22 7.58
C LEU A 334 -7.60 11.74 8.66
N LEU A 335 -7.73 10.43 8.83
CA LEU A 335 -8.60 9.84 9.84
C LEU A 335 -8.13 10.24 11.23
N ASP A 336 -6.85 10.04 11.56
CA ASP A 336 -6.32 10.25 12.90
C ASP A 336 -6.35 11.73 13.30
N ALA A 337 -6.09 12.63 12.35
CA ALA A 337 -6.16 14.08 12.53
C ALA A 337 -7.59 14.65 12.56
N TYR A 338 -8.61 13.90 12.11
CA TYR A 338 -10.00 14.36 12.15
C TYR A 338 -10.46 14.55 13.58
N ASP A 339 -10.93 15.76 13.87
CA ASP A 339 -11.50 16.14 15.15
C ASP A 339 -12.62 17.19 14.96
N GLU A 340 -13.42 17.37 16.01
CA GLU A 340 -14.46 18.40 16.09
C GLU A 340 -14.21 19.26 17.32
N ASP A 341 -14.19 20.58 17.15
CA ASP A 341 -14.08 21.53 18.25
C ASP A 341 -15.21 22.56 18.22
N GLU A 342 -15.32 23.29 19.33
CA GLU A 342 -16.34 24.29 19.57
C GLU A 342 -15.68 25.67 19.61
N ALA A 343 -16.21 26.62 18.84
CA ALA A 343 -15.66 27.97 18.72
C ALA A 343 -16.75 29.04 18.94
N PRO A 344 -16.43 30.17 19.59
CA PRO A 344 -17.37 31.28 19.73
C PRO A 344 -17.78 31.84 18.37
N ASN A 345 -19.07 32.14 18.21
CA ASN A 345 -19.60 32.75 17.00
C ASN A 345 -19.87 34.26 17.20
N SER A 346 -20.00 34.99 16.09
CA SER A 346 -20.19 36.45 16.09
C SER A 346 -21.54 36.91 16.66
N LYS A 347 -22.43 35.96 17.04
CA LYS A 347 -23.76 36.22 17.61
C LYS A 347 -23.83 35.88 19.11
N GLY A 348 -22.70 35.58 19.76
CA GLY A 348 -22.63 35.29 21.21
C GLY A 348 -22.96 33.85 21.61
N GLY A 349 -22.94 32.90 20.66
CA GLY A 349 -23.07 31.46 20.88
C GLY A 349 -21.80 30.68 20.54
N VAL A 350 -21.91 29.35 20.47
CA VAL A 350 -20.82 28.44 20.13
C VAL A 350 -21.22 27.64 18.89
N ASP A 351 -20.35 27.63 17.87
CA ASP A 351 -20.51 26.79 16.68
C ASP A 351 -19.57 25.59 16.76
N LYS A 352 -20.05 24.42 16.33
CA LYS A 352 -19.20 23.26 16.08
C LYS A 352 -18.52 23.40 14.74
N ARG A 353 -17.23 23.11 14.68
CA ARG A 353 -16.46 23.08 13.43
C ARG A 353 -15.59 21.83 13.36
N THR A 354 -15.36 21.37 12.14
CA THR A 354 -14.40 20.31 11.85
C THR A 354 -13.00 20.90 11.79
N VAL A 355 -12.04 20.25 12.46
CA VAL A 355 -10.62 20.60 12.41
C VAL A 355 -9.80 19.37 12.04
N LEU A 356 -8.80 19.56 11.17
CA LEU A 356 -7.78 18.55 10.89
C LEU A 356 -6.51 18.91 11.65
N ARG A 357 -6.20 18.17 12.71
CA ARG A 357 -4.99 18.35 13.53
C ARG A 357 -3.78 17.65 12.91
N LEU A 358 -3.51 17.93 11.63
CA LEU A 358 -2.37 17.37 10.93
C LEU A 358 -1.06 17.91 11.53
N ASP A 359 -0.01 17.07 11.55
CA ASP A 359 1.35 17.54 11.82
C ASP A 359 1.69 18.70 10.85
N PRO A 360 2.33 19.79 11.32
CA PRO A 360 2.68 20.93 10.47
C PRO A 360 3.47 20.54 9.20
N ARG A 361 4.31 19.50 9.27
CA ARG A 361 5.07 18.97 8.13
C ARG A 361 4.16 18.36 7.07
N LEU A 362 3.02 17.80 7.46
CA LEU A 362 2.03 17.19 6.56
C LEU A 362 0.97 18.17 6.05
N SER A 363 0.68 19.26 6.78
CA SER A 363 -0.39 20.21 6.40
C SER A 363 -0.31 20.69 4.93
N PRO A 364 -1.37 20.59 4.12
CA PRO A 364 -1.37 21.05 2.72
C PRO A 364 -1.00 22.53 2.56
N ILE A 365 -1.43 23.36 3.52
CA ILE A 365 -1.18 24.80 3.55
C ILE A 365 -0.56 25.12 4.92
N LYS A 366 0.61 25.74 4.91
CA LYS A 366 1.36 26.03 6.15
C LYS A 366 0.90 27.31 6.82
N VAL A 367 0.55 28.33 6.02
CA VAL A 367 0.16 29.66 6.48
C VAL A 367 -0.99 30.18 5.62
N ALA A 368 -1.98 30.80 6.26
CA ALA A 368 -3.04 31.55 5.58
C ALA A 368 -2.94 33.03 5.97
N ILE A 369 -2.88 33.91 4.98
CA ILE A 369 -2.88 35.37 5.17
C ILE A 369 -4.29 35.87 4.87
N LEU A 370 -4.98 36.36 5.90
CA LEU A 370 -6.39 36.73 5.84
C LEU A 370 -6.53 38.23 6.14
N PRO A 371 -6.55 39.11 5.12
CA PRO A 371 -6.74 40.55 5.34
C PRO A 371 -8.14 40.83 5.89
N LEU A 372 -8.24 41.76 6.84
CA LEU A 372 -9.50 42.09 7.52
C LEU A 372 -10.49 42.84 6.61
N SER A 373 -9.98 43.68 5.70
CA SER A 373 -10.79 44.38 4.68
C SER A 373 -10.23 44.08 3.28
N ARG A 374 -11.15 44.07 2.30
CA ARG A 374 -10.82 44.02 0.87
C ARG A 374 -10.55 45.41 0.27
N ASP A 375 -10.60 46.47 1.08
CA ASP A 375 -10.32 47.83 0.62
C ASP A 375 -8.83 47.97 0.25
N GLU A 376 -8.54 47.75 -1.04
CA GLU A 376 -7.34 48.23 -1.70
C GLU A 376 -7.51 49.75 -1.87
N LYS A 377 -6.95 50.52 -0.93
CA LYS A 377 -6.80 51.97 -1.12
C LYS A 377 -5.70 52.29 -2.11
#